data_AF-A0A7K6NV26-F1
#
_entry.id   AF-A0A7K6NV26-F1
#
_cell.length_a   1.000
_cell.length_b   1.000
_cell.length_c   1.000
_cell.angle_alpha   90.00
_cell.angle_beta   90.00
_cell.angle_gamma   90.00
#
_symmetry.space_group_name_H-M   'P 1'
#
loop_
_entity.id
_entity.type
_entity.pdbx_description
1 polymer ?
#
loop_
_entity_poly.entity_id
_entity_poly.type
_entity_poly.pdbx_seq_one_letter_code
_entity_poly.pdbx_strand_id
1 'polypeptide(L)'
;LQLERQLLMQNQMRERQTAMQIAWTREFLKYFGTFFGLAAVGLTAGAIKKKNPGVLLPIIPLSFIFAYQYDMGYGTLLQRIKGEAENILDTQSTLLELPKGPLTYEELEKIRRSQSKFFIEK
;
A
#
# COMPACT_ATOMS: atom_id res chain seq x y z
N LEU A 1 11.96 29.35 15.55
CA LEU A 1 11.06 29.84 14.48
C LEU A 1 11.21 29.10 13.14
N GLN A 2 12.40 28.97 12.54
CA GLN A 2 12.55 28.22 11.27
C GLN A 2 12.26 26.70 11.43
N LEU A 3 12.76 26.06 12.49
CA LEU A 3 12.55 24.64 12.78
C LEU A 3 11.06 24.30 13.02
N GLU A 4 10.36 25.14 13.77
CA GLU A 4 8.93 25.00 14.05
C GLU A 4 8.09 25.08 12.77
N ARG A 5 8.42 26.00 11.86
CA ARG A 5 7.79 26.07 10.53
C ARG A 5 8.06 24.82 9.70
N GLN A 6 9.27 24.27 9.74
CA GLN A 6 9.60 23.03 9.03
C GLN A 6 8.79 21.84 9.54
N LEU A 7 8.69 21.68 10.86
CA LEU A 7 7.88 20.62 11.49
C LEU A 7 6.40 20.76 11.14
N LEU A 8 5.86 21.97 11.24
CA LEU A 8 4.47 22.24 10.89
C LEU A 8 4.19 21.93 9.42
N MET A 9 5.09 22.32 8.52
CA MET A 9 4.98 21.98 7.08
C MET A 9 5.01 20.47 6.84
N GLN A 10 5.90 19.72 7.51
CA GLN A 10 5.96 18.26 7.38
C GLN A 10 4.67 17.59 7.86
N ASN A 11 4.14 18.01 9.01
CA ASN A 11 2.88 17.47 9.54
C ASN A 11 1.71 17.76 8.60
N GLN A 12 1.59 19.00 8.12
CA GLN A 12 0.55 19.35 7.16
C GLN A 12 0.66 18.57 5.85
N MET A 13 1.87 18.34 5.34
CA MET A 13 2.05 17.54 4.12
C MET A 13 1.63 16.08 4.34
N ARG A 14 1.94 15.49 5.50
CA ARG A 14 1.50 14.14 5.89
C ARG A 14 -0.01 14.04 6.01
N GLU A 15 -0.64 15.02 6.67
CA GLU A 15 -2.10 15.09 6.79
C GLU A 15 -2.77 15.20 5.41
N ARG A 16 -2.25 16.07 4.54
CA ARG A 16 -2.75 16.23 3.16
C ARG A 16 -2.59 14.97 2.34
N GLN A 17 -1.45 14.28 2.43
CA GLN A 17 -1.24 13.00 1.74
C GLN A 17 -2.24 11.94 2.19
N THR A 18 -2.48 11.82 3.50
CA THR A 18 -3.46 10.89 4.06
C THR A 18 -4.89 11.25 3.61
N ALA A 19 -5.25 12.53 3.67
CA ALA A 19 -6.56 13.01 3.21
C ALA A 19 -6.77 12.74 1.71
N MET A 20 -5.75 12.96 0.88
CA MET A 20 -5.78 12.65 -0.55
C MET A 20 -5.95 11.15 -0.80
N GLN A 21 -5.26 10.29 -0.04
CA GLN A 21 -5.43 8.83 -0.16
C GLN A 21 -6.88 8.41 0.15
N ILE A 22 -7.46 8.92 1.25
CA ILE A 22 -8.85 8.64 1.62
C ILE A 22 -9.80 9.15 0.53
N ALA A 23 -9.62 10.38 0.06
CA ALA A 23 -10.46 10.96 -0.97
C ALA A 23 -10.38 10.15 -2.27
N TRP A 24 -9.18 9.75 -2.69
CA TRP A 24 -8.97 8.90 -3.86
C TRP A 24 -9.70 7.57 -3.74
N THR A 25 -9.60 6.89 -2.59
CA THR A 25 -10.30 5.63 -2.34
C THR A 25 -11.82 5.80 -2.38
N ARG A 26 -12.34 6.88 -1.79
CA ARG A 26 -13.78 7.18 -1.83
C ARG A 26 -14.26 7.42 -3.25
N GLU A 27 -13.47 8.10 -4.07
CA GLU A 27 -13.80 8.33 -5.47
C GLU A 27 -13.74 7.03 -6.27
N PHE A 28 -12.70 6.21 -6.06
CA PHE A 28 -12.58 4.88 -6.65
C PHE A 28 -13.81 4.01 -6.37
N LEU A 29 -14.31 3.99 -5.14
CA LEU A 29 -15.49 3.21 -4.76
C LEU A 29 -16.76 3.62 -5.49
N LYS A 30 -16.92 4.88 -5.89
CA LYS A 30 -18.09 5.32 -6.67
C LYS A 30 -18.13 4.63 -8.03
N TYR A 31 -17.00 4.65 -8.74
CA TYR A 31 -16.89 4.03 -10.08
C TYR A 31 -16.79 2.51 -10.00
N PHE A 32 -16.03 1.99 -9.04
CA PHE A 32 -15.90 0.55 -8.86
C PHE A 32 -17.19 -0.08 -8.35
N GLY A 33 -17.95 0.62 -7.51
CA GLY A 33 -19.25 0.14 -7.01
C GLY A 33 -20.30 0.03 -8.11
N THR A 34 -20.37 0.99 -9.04
CA THR A 34 -21.27 0.88 -10.20
C THR A 34 -20.84 -0.25 -11.14
N PHE A 35 -19.53 -0.36 -11.42
CA PHE A 35 -18.98 -1.49 -12.18
C PHE A 35 -19.29 -2.85 -11.53
N PHE A 36 -19.04 -2.96 -10.22
CA PHE A 36 -19.29 -4.17 -9.44
C PHE A 36 -20.77 -4.54 -9.47
N GLY A 37 -21.67 -3.56 -9.30
CA GLY A 37 -23.10 -3.76 -9.42
C GLY A 37 -23.53 -4.30 -10.78
N LEU A 38 -23.04 -3.71 -11.88
CA LEU A 38 -23.31 -4.19 -13.24
C LEU A 38 -22.76 -5.60 -13.47
N ALA A 39 -21.53 -5.86 -13.02
CA ALA A 39 -20.91 -7.19 -13.13
C ALA A 39 -21.69 -8.24 -12.32
N ALA A 40 -22.11 -7.92 -11.10
CA ALA A 40 -22.91 -8.79 -10.24
C ALA A 40 -24.24 -9.15 -10.89
N VAL A 41 -24.98 -8.17 -11.41
CA VAL A 41 -26.24 -8.42 -12.12
C VAL A 41 -26.02 -9.25 -13.37
N GLY A 42 -25.04 -8.89 -14.21
CA GLY A 42 -24.74 -9.58 -15.46
C GLY A 42 -24.28 -11.02 -15.26
N LEU A 43 -23.38 -11.28 -14.30
CA LEU A 43 -22.91 -12.62 -13.98
C LEU A 43 -23.99 -13.46 -13.32
N THR A 44 -24.86 -12.87 -12.49
CA THR A 44 -26.01 -13.58 -11.90
C THR A 44 -27.00 -14.01 -12.97
N ALA A 45 -27.37 -13.10 -13.87
CA ALA A 45 -28.24 -13.44 -15.01
C ALA A 45 -27.59 -14.54 -15.90
N GLY A 46 -26.28 -14.44 -16.14
CA GLY A 46 -25.51 -15.45 -16.87
C GLY A 46 -25.49 -16.82 -16.19
N ALA A 47 -25.33 -16.86 -14.86
CA ALA A 47 -25.33 -18.08 -14.06
C ALA A 47 -26.68 -18.79 -14.11
N ILE A 48 -27.78 -18.03 -14.01
CA ILE A 48 -29.16 -18.56 -14.13
C ILE A 48 -29.38 -19.11 -15.53
N LYS A 49 -29.06 -18.34 -16.58
CA LYS A 49 -29.27 -18.74 -17.98
C LYS A 49 -28.47 -19.98 -18.36
N LYS A 50 -27.22 -20.09 -17.90
CA LYS A 50 -26.35 -21.24 -18.18
C LYS A 50 -26.52 -22.40 -17.20
N LYS A 51 -27.36 -22.24 -16.15
CA LYS A 51 -27.48 -23.18 -15.02
C LYS A 51 -26.12 -23.57 -14.44
N ASN A 52 -25.17 -22.64 -14.46
CA ASN A 52 -23.80 -22.85 -14.02
C ASN A 52 -23.42 -21.77 -12.99
N PRO A 53 -23.41 -22.10 -11.68
CA PRO A 53 -23.04 -21.13 -10.65
C PRO A 53 -21.57 -20.71 -10.73
N GLY A 54 -20.70 -21.47 -11.41
CA GLY A 54 -19.29 -21.12 -11.60
C GLY A 54 -19.07 -19.81 -12.37
N VAL A 55 -20.08 -19.30 -13.08
CA VAL A 55 -20.05 -17.96 -13.72
C VAL A 55 -19.92 -16.84 -12.68
N LEU A 56 -20.34 -17.07 -11.43
CA LEU A 56 -20.21 -16.11 -10.33
C LEU A 56 -18.82 -16.07 -9.71
N LEU A 57 -17.91 -16.98 -10.08
CA LEU A 57 -16.58 -17.08 -9.48
C LEU A 57 -15.82 -15.73 -9.43
N PRO A 58 -15.87 -14.85 -10.45
CA PRO A 58 -15.21 -13.54 -10.40
C PRO A 58 -15.76 -12.58 -9.35
N ILE A 59 -17.01 -12.76 -8.88
CA ILE A 59 -17.61 -11.89 -7.86
C ILE A 59 -16.88 -12.01 -6.53
N ILE A 60 -16.36 -13.19 -6.20
CA ILE A 60 -15.63 -13.42 -4.95
C ILE A 60 -14.41 -12.49 -4.86
N PRO A 61 -13.39 -12.57 -5.73
CA PRO A 61 -12.22 -11.67 -5.64
C PRO A 61 -12.60 -10.19 -5.80
N LEU A 62 -13.60 -9.84 -6.63
CA LEU A 62 -14.07 -8.47 -6.75
C LEU A 62 -14.67 -7.93 -5.44
N SER A 63 -15.38 -8.77 -4.69
CA SER A 63 -15.96 -8.40 -3.40
C SER A 63 -14.89 -8.14 -2.34
N PHE A 64 -13.77 -8.88 -2.35
CA PHE A 64 -12.63 -8.61 -1.47
C PHE A 64 -12.02 -7.23 -1.75
N ILE A 65 -11.83 -6.88 -3.02
CA ILE A 65 -11.33 -5.56 -3.42
C ILE A 65 -12.32 -4.48 -2.95
N PHE A 66 -13.62 -4.67 -3.19
CA PHE A 66 -14.64 -3.73 -2.76
C PHE A 66 -14.61 -3.49 -1.25
N ALA A 67 -14.62 -4.57 -0.45
CA ALA A 67 -14.62 -4.50 1.00
C ALA A 67 -13.34 -3.84 1.56
N TYR A 68 -12.18 -4.19 1.00
CA TYR A 68 -10.90 -3.59 1.38
C TYR A 68 -10.89 -2.07 1.13
N GLN A 69 -11.30 -1.65 -0.06
CA GLN A 69 -11.35 -0.23 -0.42
C GLN A 69 -12.41 0.50 0.42
N TYR A 70 -13.54 -0.14 0.72
CA TYR A 70 -14.57 0.41 1.59
C TYR A 70 -14.04 0.70 3.00
N ASP A 71 -13.37 -0.26 3.63
CA ASP A 71 -12.76 -0.08 4.95
C ASP A 71 -11.61 0.95 4.92
N MET A 72 -10.85 1.03 3.83
CA MET A 72 -9.81 2.06 3.65
C MET A 72 -10.38 3.48 3.51
N GLY A 73 -11.50 3.65 2.81
CA GLY A 73 -12.10 4.97 2.55
C GLY A 73 -13.06 5.46 3.64
N TYR A 74 -13.79 4.55 4.30
CA TYR A 74 -14.84 4.87 5.25
C TYR A 74 -14.70 4.19 6.61
N GLY A 75 -13.94 3.10 6.68
CA GLY A 75 -13.77 2.32 7.90
C GLY A 75 -12.54 2.72 8.71
N THR A 76 -11.97 1.74 9.42
CA THR A 76 -10.89 1.94 10.39
C THR A 76 -9.55 1.40 9.91
N LEU A 77 -9.47 0.87 8.68
CA LEU A 77 -8.24 0.24 8.18
C LEU A 77 -7.01 1.12 8.32
N LEU A 78 -7.09 2.41 7.96
CA LEU A 78 -5.95 3.33 8.08
C LEU A 78 -5.52 3.55 9.54
N GLN A 79 -6.46 3.54 10.48
CA GLN A 79 -6.14 3.61 11.92
C GLN A 79 -5.45 2.33 12.39
N ARG A 80 -5.90 1.16 11.92
CA ARG A 80 -5.28 -0.13 12.26
C ARG A 80 -3.87 -0.24 11.68
N ILE A 81 -3.66 0.17 10.43
CA ILE A 81 -2.32 0.22 9.81
C ILE A 81 -1.41 1.17 10.58
N LYS A 82 -1.91 2.34 10.99
CA LYS A 82 -1.14 3.28 11.81
C LYS A 82 -0.74 2.65 13.16
N GLY A 83 -1.69 2.02 13.85
CA GLY A 83 -1.41 1.35 15.12
C GLY A 83 -0.42 0.19 14.99
N GLU A 84 -0.52 -0.60 13.91
CA GLU A 84 0.46 -1.66 13.64
C GLU A 84 1.85 -1.09 13.33
N ALA A 85 1.93 0.02 12.59
CA ALA A 85 3.19 0.70 12.33
C ALA A 85 3.83 1.23 13.62
N GLU A 86 3.04 1.82 14.52
CA GLU A 86 3.50 2.24 15.86
C GLU A 86 3.99 1.03 16.66
N ASN A 87 3.24 -0.07 16.68
CA ASN A 87 3.65 -1.31 17.35
C ASN A 87 4.97 -1.87 16.81
N ILE A 88 5.20 -1.84 15.49
CA ILE A 88 6.45 -2.29 14.87
C ILE A 88 7.63 -1.41 15.31
N LEU A 89 7.44 -0.08 15.32
CA LEU A 89 8.47 0.87 15.75
C LEU A 89 8.86 0.67 17.22
N ASP A 90 7.87 0.43 18.08
CA ASP A 90 8.09 0.37 19.53
C ASP A 90 8.53 -1.03 20.01
N THR A 91 8.02 -2.09 19.40
CA THR A 91 8.17 -3.47 19.93
C THR A 91 8.92 -4.43 19.01
N GLN A 92 9.06 -4.11 17.71
CA GLN A 92 9.65 -5.00 16.70
C GLN A 92 10.77 -4.32 15.91
N SER A 93 11.60 -3.52 16.59
CA SER A 93 12.71 -2.77 15.96
C SER A 93 13.67 -3.63 15.14
N THR A 94 13.80 -4.91 15.47
CA THR A 94 14.59 -5.88 14.71
C THR A 94 14.11 -6.08 13.28
N LEU A 95 12.81 -5.86 12.98
CA LEU A 95 12.28 -5.89 11.61
C LEU A 95 12.81 -4.72 10.75
N LEU A 96 13.29 -3.66 11.40
CA LEU A 96 13.78 -2.45 10.74
C LEU A 96 15.30 -2.49 10.55
N GLU A 97 15.98 -3.49 11.10
CA GLU A 97 17.41 -3.67 10.94
C GLU A 97 17.75 -4.05 9.50
N LEU A 98 18.82 -3.44 8.99
CA LEU A 98 19.31 -3.77 7.66
C LEU A 98 19.87 -5.20 7.66
N PRO A 99 19.58 -6.01 6.63
CA PRO A 99 20.20 -7.31 6.49
C PRO A 99 21.73 -7.13 6.38
N LYS A 100 22.48 -7.81 7.26
CA LYS A 100 23.94 -7.68 7.47
C LYS A 100 24.41 -6.39 8.16
N GLY A 101 23.50 -5.59 8.72
CA GLY A 101 23.82 -4.36 9.41
C GLY A 101 24.11 -3.18 8.47
N PRO A 102 24.44 -2.00 9.01
CA PRO A 102 24.81 -0.85 8.20
C PRO A 102 26.13 -1.11 7.45
N LEU A 103 26.23 -0.57 6.23
CA LEU A 103 27.45 -0.64 5.42
C LEU A 103 28.64 -0.11 6.21
N THR A 104 29.62 -0.98 6.44
CA THR A 104 30.86 -0.61 7.14
C THR A 104 31.82 0.09 6.19
N TYR A 105 32.75 0.87 6.75
CA TYR A 105 33.80 1.53 5.96
C TYR A 105 34.62 0.52 5.13
N GLU A 106 34.94 -0.64 5.71
CA GLU A 106 35.69 -1.68 5.01
C GLU A 106 34.92 -2.28 3.83
N GLU A 107 33.60 -2.48 3.97
CA GLU A 107 32.75 -2.94 2.87
C GLU A 107 32.65 -1.89 1.77
N LEU A 108 32.52 -0.61 2.13
CA LEU A 108 32.55 0.50 1.18
C LEU A 108 33.90 0.56 0.44
N GLU A 109 35.02 0.36 1.14
CA GLU A 109 36.34 0.37 0.53
C GLU A 109 36.55 -0.84 -0.39
N LYS A 110 36.06 -2.03 0.00
CA LYS A 110 36.04 -3.23 -0.87
C LYS A 110 35.22 -3.00 -2.13
N ILE A 111 34.02 -2.43 -2.02
CA ILE A 111 33.16 -2.07 -3.17
C ILE A 111 33.87 -1.08 -4.09
N ARG A 112 34.53 -0.07 -3.51
CA ARG A 112 35.26 0.95 -4.27
C ARG A 112 36.44 0.34 -5.04
N ARG A 113 37.24 -0.50 -4.37
CA ARG A 113 38.38 -1.20 -5.00
C ARG A 113 37.93 -2.19 -6.07
N SER A 114 36.83 -2.91 -5.87
CA SER A 114 36.30 -3.82 -6.90
C SER A 114 35.76 -3.08 -8.12
N GLN A 115 35.10 -1.93 -7.94
CA GLN A 115 34.69 -1.07 -9.05
C GLN A 115 35.90 -0.51 -9.80
N SER A 116 36.92 -0.02 -9.09
CA SER A 116 38.15 0.49 -9.73
C SER A 116 38.86 -0.58 -10.57
N LYS A 117 38.93 -1.84 -10.10
CA LYS A 117 39.51 -2.94 -10.88
C LYS A 117 38.72 -3.24 -12.16
N PHE A 118 37.39 -3.23 -12.06
CA PHE A 118 36.49 -3.48 -13.20
C PHE A 118 36.61 -2.45 -14.33
N PHE A 119 36.99 -1.21 -13.99
CA PHE A 119 37.24 -0.14 -14.98
C PHE A 119 38.64 -0.20 -15.61
N ILE A 120 39.58 -0.92 -15.01
CA ILE A 120 40.95 -1.05 -15.53
C ILE A 120 41.08 -2.29 -16.46
N GLU A 121 40.21 -3.28 -16.32
CA GLU A 121 40.20 -4.52 -17.13
C GLU A 121 39.35 -4.46 -18.41
N LYS A 122 38.84 -3.29 -18.81
CA LYS A 122 38.00 -3.11 -20.02
C LYS A 122 38.67 -2.19 -21.04
#